data_AF-A0A957MAW7-F1
#
_entry.id   AF-A0A957MAW7-F1
#
_cell.length_a   1.000
_cell.length_b   1.000
_cell.length_c   1.000
_cell.angle_alpha   90.00
_cell.angle_beta   90.00
_cell.angle_gamma   90.00
#
_symmetry.space_group_name_H-M   'P 1'
#
loop_
_entity.id
_entity.type
_entity.pdbx_description
1 polymer ?
#
loop_
_entity_poly.entity_id
_entity_poly.type
_entity_poly.pdbx_seq_one_letter_code
_entity_poly.pdbx_strand_id
1 'polypeptide(L)'
;MTLKDERQTDAWEQWQWLWNAIFYASVLASFIVAWLGDDPPGARWRMGLLTAALLLWHAVGMRLAHRGLTTWEERPGARLAVMVGDVALWFLLVTLSPAYYIALFGLFLMAFRHLPMRYALIACGLLVAATVVEQLAGAPLALTDPVIWLFLLMVMVSIVLGFWISAIIAQSAQRRALLEQLQATQAELAEARRHEGILEERQRLAREIHDTLAQGFTSIVMHLEAA
;
A
#
# COMPACT_ATOMS: atom_id res chain seq x y z
N MET A 1 24.10 -2.52 13.63
CA MET A 1 22.78 -3.14 13.88
C MET A 1 21.99 -2.14 14.72
N THR A 2 21.38 -1.17 14.03
CA THR A 2 20.90 0.09 14.60
C THR A 2 19.37 0.07 14.68
N LEU A 3 18.83 0.52 15.81
CA LEU A 3 17.41 0.64 16.20
C LEU A 3 16.52 1.49 15.26
N LYS A 4 16.97 1.76 14.02
CA LYS A 4 16.28 2.59 13.04
C LYS A 4 15.42 1.79 12.05
N ASP A 5 15.57 0.47 12.03
CA ASP A 5 14.92 -0.41 11.03
C ASP A 5 13.57 -0.99 11.49
N GLU A 6 13.25 -0.93 12.79
CA GLU A 6 12.09 -1.66 13.37
C GLU A 6 10.76 -0.89 13.35
N ARG A 7 10.70 0.37 12.89
CA ARG A 7 9.49 1.21 13.05
C ARG A 7 8.82 1.72 11.77
N GLN A 8 9.29 1.30 10.60
CA GLN A 8 8.66 1.60 9.32
C GLN A 8 8.24 0.33 8.58
N THR A 9 7.63 -0.63 9.27
CA THR A 9 6.62 -1.46 8.61
C THR A 9 5.57 -0.51 8.09
N ASP A 10 5.58 -0.31 6.77
CA ASP A 10 4.81 0.68 6.05
C ASP A 10 3.37 0.65 6.58
N ALA A 11 2.73 1.79 6.86
CA ALA A 11 1.33 1.82 7.32
C ALA A 11 0.42 0.98 6.40
N TRP A 12 0.86 0.82 5.15
CA TRP A 12 0.36 -0.14 4.17
C TRP A 12 0.38 -1.61 4.66
N GLU A 13 1.52 -2.14 5.08
CA GLU A 13 1.65 -3.53 5.57
C GLU A 13 0.80 -3.78 6.83
N GLN A 14 0.73 -2.79 7.73
CA GLN A 14 -0.09 -2.90 8.94
C GLN A 14 -1.59 -3.01 8.63
N TRP A 15 -2.03 -2.50 7.49
CA TRP A 15 -3.43 -2.53 7.05
C TRP A 15 -3.70 -3.67 6.05
N GLN A 16 -2.71 -4.50 5.73
CA GLN A 16 -2.86 -5.61 4.78
C GLN A 16 -3.92 -6.63 5.22
N TRP A 17 -4.03 -6.89 6.53
CA TRP A 17 -5.05 -7.79 7.06
C TRP A 17 -6.47 -7.23 6.85
N LEU A 18 -6.64 -5.90 6.92
CA LEU A 18 -7.93 -5.24 6.73
C LEU A 18 -8.42 -5.40 5.29
N TRP A 19 -7.53 -5.23 4.31
CA TRP A 19 -7.89 -5.40 2.90
C TRP A 19 -8.30 -6.83 2.56
N ASN A 20 -7.54 -7.81 3.04
CA ASN A 20 -7.90 -9.23 2.90
C ASN A 20 -9.22 -9.55 3.61
N ALA A 21 -9.44 -8.97 4.79
CA ALA A 21 -10.70 -9.13 5.53
C ALA A 21 -11.89 -8.54 4.75
N ILE A 22 -11.74 -7.37 4.12
CA ILE A 22 -12.79 -6.76 3.28
C ILE A 22 -13.10 -7.66 2.07
N PHE A 23 -12.07 -8.19 1.39
CA PHE A 23 -12.27 -9.11 0.27
C PHE A 23 -13.04 -10.36 0.71
N TYR A 24 -12.56 -11.05 1.75
CA TYR A 24 -13.22 -12.25 2.26
C TYR A 24 -14.63 -11.97 2.77
N ALA A 25 -14.85 -10.83 3.44
CA ALA A 25 -16.17 -10.41 3.87
C ALA A 25 -17.11 -10.20 2.68
N SER A 26 -16.64 -9.59 1.58
CA SER A 26 -17.47 -9.38 0.37
C SER A 26 -17.86 -10.69 -0.32
N VAL A 27 -16.95 -11.65 -0.39
CA VAL A 27 -17.21 -12.99 -0.95
C VAL A 27 -18.17 -13.78 -0.06
N LEU A 28 -17.95 -13.75 1.26
CA LEU A 28 -18.83 -14.42 2.22
C LEU A 28 -20.22 -13.80 2.24
N ALA A 29 -20.33 -12.46 2.18
CA ALA A 29 -21.61 -11.78 2.06
C ALA A 29 -22.35 -12.20 0.78
N SER A 30 -21.64 -12.28 -0.34
CA SER A 30 -22.20 -12.79 -1.62
C SER A 30 -22.73 -14.22 -1.47
N PHE A 31 -21.97 -15.09 -0.82
CA PHE A 31 -22.38 -16.47 -0.57
C PHE A 31 -23.60 -16.55 0.36
N ILE A 32 -23.67 -15.75 1.42
CA ILE A 32 -24.82 -15.69 2.32
C ILE A 32 -26.08 -15.25 1.58
N VAL A 33 -25.97 -14.20 0.76
CA VAL A 33 -27.10 -13.72 -0.07
C VAL A 33 -27.54 -14.79 -1.07
N ALA A 34 -26.61 -15.45 -1.75
CA ALA A 34 -26.91 -16.56 -2.65
C ALA A 34 -27.57 -17.74 -1.92
N TRP A 35 -27.10 -18.07 -0.70
CA TRP A 35 -27.60 -19.18 0.09
C TRP A 35 -29.03 -18.96 0.59
N LEU A 36 -29.37 -17.72 0.91
CA LEU A 36 -30.71 -17.30 1.32
C LEU A 36 -31.71 -17.25 0.15
N GLY A 37 -31.23 -17.34 -1.09
CA GLY A 37 -32.08 -17.40 -2.28
C GLY A 37 -32.80 -18.74 -2.44
N ASP A 38 -33.86 -18.75 -3.26
CA ASP A 38 -34.71 -19.93 -3.51
C ASP A 38 -34.11 -20.93 -4.52
N ASP A 39 -32.79 -20.95 -4.67
CA ASP A 39 -32.10 -21.83 -5.61
C ASP A 39 -32.17 -23.31 -5.21
N PRO A 40 -32.26 -24.23 -6.19
CA PRO A 40 -32.33 -25.66 -5.92
C PRO A 40 -31.08 -26.16 -5.18
N PRO A 41 -31.20 -27.22 -4.35
CA PRO A 41 -30.12 -27.67 -3.47
C PRO A 41 -28.84 -28.05 -4.22
N GLY A 42 -28.94 -28.58 -5.44
CA GLY A 42 -27.78 -28.89 -6.29
C GLY A 42 -27.04 -27.64 -6.81
N ALA A 43 -27.71 -26.50 -6.94
CA ALA A 43 -27.06 -25.22 -7.27
C ALA A 43 -26.31 -24.67 -6.04
N ARG A 44 -26.90 -24.76 -4.85
CA ARG A 44 -26.29 -24.30 -3.59
C ARG A 44 -24.95 -24.98 -3.27
N TRP A 45 -24.87 -26.30 -3.46
CA TRP A 45 -23.60 -27.03 -3.25
C TRP A 45 -22.52 -26.63 -4.25
N ARG A 46 -22.87 -26.40 -5.53
CA ARG A 46 -21.94 -25.92 -6.55
C ARG A 46 -21.42 -24.52 -6.22
N MET A 47 -22.29 -23.62 -5.78
CA MET A 47 -21.92 -22.28 -5.33
C MET A 47 -20.98 -22.34 -4.12
N GLY A 48 -21.28 -23.16 -3.12
CA GLY A 48 -20.43 -23.33 -1.94
C GLY A 48 -19.05 -23.88 -2.29
N LEU A 49 -18.99 -24.87 -3.17
CA LEU A 49 -17.73 -25.46 -3.62
C LEU A 49 -16.88 -24.48 -4.43
N LEU A 50 -17.48 -23.70 -5.33
CA LEU A 50 -16.78 -22.69 -6.10
C LEU A 50 -16.33 -21.50 -5.25
N THR A 51 -17.13 -21.09 -4.26
CA THR A 51 -16.73 -20.05 -3.30
C THR A 51 -15.57 -20.52 -2.44
N ALA A 52 -15.61 -21.76 -1.96
CA ALA A 52 -14.47 -22.35 -1.24
C ALA A 52 -13.22 -22.43 -2.13
N ALA A 53 -13.40 -22.80 -3.42
CA ALA A 53 -12.32 -22.85 -4.39
C ALA A 53 -11.71 -21.46 -4.64
N LEU A 54 -12.54 -20.41 -4.78
CA LEU A 54 -12.08 -19.02 -4.91
C LEU A 54 -11.26 -18.59 -3.68
N LEU A 55 -11.80 -18.79 -2.48
CA LEU A 55 -11.12 -18.42 -1.23
C LEU A 55 -9.78 -19.17 -1.07
N LEU A 56 -9.75 -20.46 -1.41
CA LEU A 56 -8.56 -21.29 -1.31
C LEU A 56 -7.52 -20.94 -2.38
N TRP A 57 -7.96 -20.75 -3.63
CA TRP A 57 -7.11 -20.28 -4.73
C TRP A 57 -6.43 -18.97 -4.36
N HIS A 58 -7.22 -18.01 -3.86
CA HIS A 58 -6.74 -16.72 -3.45
C HIS A 58 -5.76 -16.81 -2.28
N ALA A 59 -6.10 -17.56 -1.22
CA ALA A 59 -5.25 -17.72 -0.04
C ALA A 59 -3.91 -18.43 -0.36
N VAL A 60 -3.95 -19.50 -1.16
CA VAL A 60 -2.76 -20.24 -1.60
C VAL A 60 -1.93 -19.38 -2.56
N GLY A 61 -2.58 -18.72 -3.50
CA GLY A 61 -1.98 -17.81 -4.46
C GLY A 61 -1.23 -16.68 -3.78
N MET A 62 -1.86 -16.03 -2.79
CA MET A 62 -1.21 -15.00 -1.99
C MET A 62 -0.04 -15.53 -1.18
N ARG A 63 -0.19 -16.69 -0.52
CA ARG A 63 0.90 -17.32 0.24
C ARG A 63 2.09 -17.66 -0.66
N LEU A 64 1.84 -18.12 -1.88
CA LEU A 64 2.89 -18.49 -2.84
C LEU A 64 3.53 -17.25 -3.48
N ALA A 65 2.73 -16.22 -3.79
CA ALA A 65 3.19 -14.96 -4.36
C ALA A 65 3.96 -14.07 -3.35
N HIS A 66 3.69 -14.21 -2.05
CA HIS A 66 4.38 -13.49 -0.97
C HIS A 66 5.39 -14.37 -0.20
N ARG A 67 5.79 -15.53 -0.75
CA ARG A 67 6.95 -16.27 -0.22
C ARG A 67 8.22 -15.47 -0.54
N GLY A 68 8.58 -14.58 0.38
CA GLY A 68 9.63 -13.56 0.26
C GLY A 68 9.02 -12.16 0.07
N LEU A 69 9.60 -11.15 0.72
CA LEU A 69 9.27 -9.71 0.60
C LEU A 69 9.59 -9.21 -0.82
N THR A 70 8.93 -9.78 -1.82
CA THR A 70 9.23 -9.54 -3.23
C THR A 70 8.39 -8.37 -3.73
N THR A 71 9.01 -7.44 -4.44
CA THR A 71 8.31 -6.33 -5.12
C THR A 71 7.50 -6.86 -6.32
N TRP A 72 6.57 -6.07 -6.88
CA TRP A 72 5.82 -6.48 -8.10
C TRP A 72 6.75 -6.87 -9.24
N GLU A 73 7.90 -6.19 -9.34
CA GLU A 73 8.89 -6.35 -10.41
C GLU A 73 9.56 -7.72 -10.39
N GLU A 74 9.65 -8.38 -9.24
CA GLU A 74 10.32 -9.68 -9.11
C GLU A 74 9.46 -10.85 -9.60
N ARG A 75 8.12 -10.78 -9.47
CA ARG A 75 7.19 -11.88 -9.82
C ARG A 75 5.86 -11.40 -10.40
N PRO A 76 5.85 -10.67 -11.53
CA PRO A 76 4.61 -10.18 -12.14
C PRO A 76 3.69 -11.32 -12.61
N GLY A 77 4.27 -12.40 -13.16
CA GLY A 77 3.50 -13.53 -13.69
C GLY A 77 2.68 -14.28 -12.63
N ALA A 78 3.24 -14.50 -11.44
CA ALA A 78 2.52 -15.18 -10.36
C ALA A 78 1.33 -14.37 -9.85
N ARG A 79 1.49 -13.04 -9.72
CA ARG A 79 0.41 -12.14 -9.28
C ARG A 79 -0.69 -12.00 -10.33
N LEU A 80 -0.30 -11.90 -11.60
CA LEU A 80 -1.26 -11.94 -12.71
C LEU A 80 -2.01 -13.26 -12.75
N ALA A 81 -1.34 -14.40 -12.56
CA ALA A 81 -1.99 -15.71 -12.54
C ALA A 81 -3.04 -15.83 -11.42
N VAL A 82 -2.73 -15.33 -10.22
CA VAL A 82 -3.70 -15.29 -9.10
C VAL A 82 -4.90 -14.43 -9.48
N MET A 83 -4.67 -13.22 -9.98
CA MET A 83 -5.73 -12.28 -10.37
C MET A 83 -6.61 -12.83 -11.49
N VAL A 84 -6.01 -13.43 -12.52
CA VAL A 84 -6.75 -14.06 -13.63
C VAL A 84 -7.58 -15.23 -13.11
N GLY A 85 -7.04 -16.04 -12.20
CA GLY A 85 -7.78 -17.11 -11.55
C GLY A 85 -8.95 -16.60 -10.71
N ASP A 86 -8.74 -15.54 -9.92
CA ASP A 86 -9.79 -14.90 -9.11
C ASP A 86 -10.93 -14.37 -10.01
N VAL A 87 -10.58 -13.69 -11.11
CA VAL A 87 -11.55 -13.19 -12.10
C VAL A 87 -12.31 -14.33 -12.77
N ALA A 88 -11.62 -15.40 -13.18
CA ALA A 88 -12.24 -16.54 -13.85
C ALA A 88 -13.20 -17.30 -12.93
N LEU A 89 -12.79 -17.56 -11.68
CA LEU A 89 -13.64 -18.19 -10.66
C LEU A 89 -14.83 -17.31 -10.29
N TRP A 90 -14.62 -16.00 -10.17
CA TRP A 90 -15.70 -15.04 -9.94
C TRP A 90 -16.70 -15.00 -11.09
N PHE A 91 -16.24 -15.03 -12.35
CA PHE A 91 -17.14 -15.06 -13.52
C PHE A 91 -18.05 -16.29 -13.48
N LEU A 92 -17.49 -17.47 -13.18
CA LEU A 92 -18.28 -18.70 -12.99
C LEU A 92 -19.32 -18.56 -11.87
N LEU A 93 -18.97 -17.91 -10.76
CA LEU A 93 -19.89 -17.67 -9.65
C LEU A 93 -21.04 -16.73 -10.02
N VAL A 94 -20.78 -15.67 -10.78
CA VAL A 94 -21.83 -14.75 -11.25
C VAL A 94 -22.81 -15.44 -12.18
N THR A 95 -22.33 -16.31 -13.09
CA THR A 95 -23.23 -17.09 -13.96
C THR A 95 -24.16 -18.04 -13.20
N LEU A 96 -23.82 -18.38 -11.95
CA LEU A 96 -24.67 -19.20 -11.08
C LEU A 96 -25.62 -18.35 -10.24
N SER A 97 -25.19 -17.18 -9.77
CA SER A 97 -26.00 -16.29 -8.94
C SER A 97 -25.57 -14.83 -9.08
N PRO A 98 -26.50 -13.90 -9.35
CA PRO A 98 -26.22 -12.45 -9.36
C PRO A 98 -25.73 -11.91 -8.01
N ALA A 99 -25.92 -12.63 -6.90
CA ALA A 99 -25.44 -12.22 -5.58
C ALA A 99 -23.92 -11.97 -5.54
N TYR A 100 -23.15 -12.61 -6.42
CA TYR A 100 -21.70 -12.43 -6.51
C TYR A 100 -21.23 -11.12 -7.13
N TYR A 101 -22.14 -10.25 -7.61
CA TYR A 101 -21.79 -8.86 -7.93
C TYR A 101 -21.31 -8.09 -6.68
N ILE A 102 -21.69 -8.50 -5.46
CA ILE A 102 -21.17 -7.90 -4.22
C ILE A 102 -19.66 -8.16 -4.08
N ALA A 103 -19.20 -9.36 -4.46
CA ALA A 103 -17.77 -9.72 -4.44
C ALA A 103 -16.92 -8.90 -5.41
N LEU A 104 -17.53 -8.29 -6.44
CA LEU A 104 -16.85 -7.40 -7.38
C LEU A 104 -16.16 -6.23 -6.66
N PHE A 105 -16.79 -5.70 -5.61
CA PHE A 105 -16.19 -4.64 -4.78
C PHE A 105 -14.85 -5.07 -4.16
N GLY A 106 -14.81 -6.26 -3.57
CA GLY A 106 -13.57 -6.82 -3.03
C GLY A 106 -12.54 -7.08 -4.13
N LEU A 107 -12.97 -7.58 -5.28
CA LEU A 107 -12.09 -7.90 -6.41
C LEU A 107 -11.42 -6.64 -6.99
N PHE A 108 -12.14 -5.52 -7.07
CA PHE A 108 -11.58 -4.23 -7.49
C PHE A 108 -10.53 -3.73 -6.51
N LEU A 109 -10.79 -3.77 -5.20
CA LEU A 109 -9.79 -3.41 -4.19
C LEU A 109 -8.55 -4.29 -4.30
N MET A 110 -8.74 -5.58 -4.53
CA MET A 110 -7.65 -6.54 -4.80
C MET A 110 -6.85 -6.13 -6.05
N ALA A 111 -7.52 -5.75 -7.14
CA ALA A 111 -6.88 -5.33 -8.38
C ALA A 111 -5.95 -4.13 -8.17
N PHE A 112 -6.43 -3.07 -7.51
CA PHE A 112 -5.63 -1.86 -7.23
C PHE A 112 -4.45 -2.11 -6.31
N ARG A 113 -4.56 -3.10 -5.42
CA ARG A 113 -3.46 -3.49 -4.54
C ARG A 113 -2.41 -4.31 -5.30
N HIS A 114 -2.84 -5.39 -5.94
CA HIS A 114 -1.90 -6.37 -6.44
C HIS A 114 -1.27 -5.96 -7.76
N LEU A 115 -1.95 -5.16 -8.58
CA LEU A 115 -1.46 -4.74 -9.89
C LEU A 115 -0.97 -3.28 -9.84
N PRO A 116 0.04 -2.91 -10.66
CA PRO A 116 0.38 -1.51 -10.88
C PRO A 116 -0.84 -0.77 -11.42
N MET A 117 -0.96 0.53 -11.08
CA MET A 117 -2.13 1.36 -11.40
C MET A 117 -2.66 1.18 -12.82
N ARG A 118 -1.77 1.15 -13.82
CA ARG A 118 -2.14 0.98 -15.23
C ARG A 118 -2.86 -0.35 -15.51
N TYR A 119 -2.33 -1.44 -14.98
CA TYR A 119 -2.91 -2.78 -15.16
C TYR A 119 -4.15 -2.97 -14.30
N ALA A 120 -4.20 -2.37 -13.11
CA ALA A 120 -5.41 -2.35 -12.28
C ALA A 120 -6.56 -1.66 -13.03
N LEU A 121 -6.32 -0.50 -13.65
CA LEU A 121 -7.33 0.19 -14.46
C LEU A 121 -7.79 -0.64 -15.66
N ILE A 122 -6.87 -1.31 -16.37
CA ILE A 122 -7.21 -2.20 -17.48
C ILE A 122 -8.05 -3.39 -16.99
N ALA A 123 -7.63 -4.06 -15.91
CA ALA A 123 -8.37 -5.18 -15.32
C ALA A 123 -9.77 -4.75 -14.85
N CYS A 124 -9.88 -3.58 -14.23
CA CYS A 124 -11.17 -3.02 -13.84
C CYS A 124 -12.06 -2.75 -15.06
N GLY A 125 -11.51 -2.12 -16.09
CA GLY A 125 -12.23 -1.86 -17.34
C GLY A 125 -12.70 -3.13 -18.04
N LEU A 126 -11.86 -4.18 -18.05
CA LEU A 126 -12.21 -5.49 -18.60
C LEU A 126 -13.33 -6.16 -17.80
N LEU A 127 -13.27 -6.12 -16.46
CA LEU A 127 -14.34 -6.64 -15.60
C LEU A 127 -15.66 -5.93 -15.85
N VAL A 128 -15.64 -4.59 -15.90
CA VAL A 128 -16.82 -3.78 -16.21
C VAL A 128 -17.36 -4.11 -17.60
N ALA A 129 -16.50 -4.21 -18.61
CA ALA A 129 -16.91 -4.57 -19.96
C ALA A 129 -17.55 -5.97 -20.01
N ALA A 130 -16.94 -6.97 -19.35
CA ALA A 130 -17.46 -8.33 -19.30
C ALA A 130 -18.85 -8.38 -18.66
N THR A 131 -19.06 -7.67 -17.54
CA THR A 131 -20.37 -7.58 -16.88
C THR A 131 -21.42 -6.86 -17.72
N VAL A 132 -21.03 -5.82 -18.47
CA VAL A 132 -21.94 -5.10 -19.36
C VAL A 132 -22.37 -5.99 -20.51
N VAL A 133 -21.44 -6.74 -21.11
CA VAL A 133 -21.72 -7.70 -22.19
C VAL A 133 -22.65 -8.81 -21.71
N GLU A 134 -22.41 -9.36 -20.52
CA GLU A 134 -23.29 -10.35 -19.90
C GLU A 134 -24.72 -9.82 -19.75
N GLN A 135 -24.90 -8.62 -19.20
CA GLN A 135 -26.21 -8.01 -19.03
C GLN A 135 -26.93 -7.73 -20.36
N LEU A 136 -26.19 -7.23 -21.36
CA LEU A 136 -26.73 -7.00 -22.70
C LEU A 136 -27.15 -8.29 -23.41
N ALA A 137 -26.52 -9.42 -23.09
CA ALA A 137 -26.86 -10.72 -23.65
C ALA A 137 -28.05 -11.40 -22.95
N GLY A 138 -28.30 -11.08 -21.67
CA GLY A 138 -29.31 -11.74 -20.84
C GLY A 138 -30.75 -11.22 -21.01
N ALA A 139 -30.94 -9.91 -21.23
CA ALA A 139 -32.27 -9.30 -21.38
C ALA A 139 -32.17 -7.85 -21.93
N PRO A 140 -33.26 -7.26 -22.47
CA PRO A 140 -33.28 -5.82 -22.76
C PRO A 140 -33.04 -5.00 -21.48
N LEU A 141 -32.14 -4.02 -21.56
CA LEU A 141 -31.81 -3.09 -20.47
C LEU A 141 -33.06 -2.41 -19.92
N ALA A 142 -33.51 -2.85 -18.75
CA ALA A 142 -34.59 -2.19 -18.00
C ALA A 142 -33.96 -1.28 -16.95
N LEU A 143 -34.02 0.05 -17.15
CA LEU A 143 -33.54 1.04 -16.17
C LEU A 143 -34.24 0.96 -14.81
N THR A 144 -35.35 0.21 -14.73
CA THR A 144 -36.11 -0.07 -13.52
C THR A 144 -35.49 -1.20 -12.68
N ASP A 145 -34.56 -1.98 -13.24
CA ASP A 145 -33.92 -3.09 -12.53
C ASP A 145 -32.93 -2.55 -11.47
N PRO A 146 -33.14 -2.86 -10.17
CA PRO A 146 -32.22 -2.46 -9.10
C PRO A 146 -30.78 -2.97 -9.28
N VAL A 147 -30.59 -4.09 -10.01
CA VAL A 147 -29.26 -4.69 -10.22
C VAL A 147 -28.36 -3.77 -11.06
N ILE A 148 -28.92 -3.08 -12.05
CA ILE A 148 -28.16 -2.14 -12.90
C ILE A 148 -27.65 -0.95 -12.07
N TRP A 149 -28.47 -0.46 -11.14
CA TRP A 149 -28.07 0.64 -10.25
C TRP A 149 -27.02 0.21 -9.23
N LEU A 150 -27.14 -1.00 -8.67
CA LEU A 150 -26.12 -1.56 -7.80
C LEU A 150 -24.80 -1.71 -8.53
N PHE A 151 -24.82 -2.23 -9.76
CA PHE A 151 -23.64 -2.34 -10.60
C PHE A 151 -23.01 -0.97 -10.88
N LEU A 152 -23.79 0.02 -11.32
CA LEU A 152 -23.29 1.37 -11.61
C LEU A 152 -22.68 2.03 -10.37
N LEU A 153 -23.31 1.86 -9.20
CA LEU A 153 -22.78 2.33 -7.93
C LEU A 153 -21.43 1.68 -7.62
N MET A 154 -21.29 0.36 -7.79
CA MET A 154 -20.03 -0.34 -7.54
C MET A 154 -18.92 0.11 -8.48
N VAL A 155 -19.22 0.34 -9.76
CA VAL A 155 -18.26 0.89 -10.73
C VAL A 155 -17.81 2.29 -10.32
N MET A 156 -18.76 3.17 -9.97
CA MET A 156 -18.47 4.54 -9.53
C MET A 156 -17.58 4.56 -8.28
N VAL A 157 -17.96 3.79 -7.25
CA VAL A 157 -17.21 3.68 -5.99
C VAL A 157 -15.79 3.17 -6.25
N SER A 158 -15.63 2.21 -7.15
CA SER A 158 -14.33 1.64 -7.51
C SER A 158 -13.43 2.63 -8.23
N ILE A 159 -13.98 3.45 -9.13
CA ILE A 159 -13.23 4.54 -9.80
C ILE A 159 -12.78 5.56 -8.76
N VAL A 160 -13.68 6.01 -7.88
CA VAL A 160 -13.36 7.00 -6.83
C VAL A 160 -12.27 6.48 -5.90
N LEU A 161 -12.39 5.23 -5.44
CA LEU A 161 -11.37 4.58 -4.61
C LEU A 161 -10.05 4.42 -5.34
N GLY A 162 -10.06 4.03 -6.63
CA GLY A 162 -8.86 3.94 -7.46
C GLY A 162 -8.10 5.27 -7.55
N PHE A 163 -8.82 6.37 -7.81
CA PHE A 163 -8.24 7.72 -7.80
C PHE A 163 -7.73 8.13 -6.42
N TRP A 164 -8.50 7.89 -5.36
CA TRP A 164 -8.12 8.24 -3.99
C TRP A 164 -6.86 7.49 -3.54
N ILE A 165 -6.77 6.18 -3.81
CA ILE A 165 -5.57 5.37 -3.54
C ILE A 165 -4.38 5.90 -4.36
N SER A 166 -4.58 6.23 -5.64
CA SER A 166 -3.53 6.83 -6.48
C SER A 166 -2.96 8.12 -5.87
N ALA A 167 -3.86 9.00 -5.42
CA ALA A 167 -3.50 10.27 -4.83
C ALA A 167 -2.71 10.06 -3.52
N ILE A 168 -3.14 9.13 -2.66
CA ILE A 168 -2.44 8.79 -1.42
C ILE A 168 -1.04 8.26 -1.70
N ILE A 169 -0.88 7.37 -2.68
CA ILE A 169 0.43 6.81 -3.04
C ILE A 169 1.36 7.93 -3.52
N ALA A 170 0.88 8.80 -4.41
CA ALA A 170 1.66 9.93 -4.91
C ALA A 170 2.05 10.91 -3.78
N GLN A 171 1.11 11.23 -2.89
CA GLN A 171 1.34 12.09 -1.74
C GLN A 171 2.35 11.48 -0.76
N SER A 172 2.29 10.17 -0.53
CA SER A 172 3.23 9.44 0.32
C SER A 172 4.64 9.51 -0.25
N ALA A 173 4.80 9.27 -1.55
CA ALA A 173 6.09 9.37 -2.24
C ALA A 173 6.68 10.78 -2.14
N GLN A 174 5.86 11.81 -2.36
CA GLN A 174 6.30 13.20 -2.24
C GLN A 174 6.71 13.54 -0.80
N ARG A 175 5.94 13.08 0.19
CA ARG A 175 6.26 13.29 1.62
C ARG A 175 7.57 12.61 2.01
N ARG A 176 7.86 11.41 1.49
CA ARG A 176 9.13 10.71 1.71
C ARG A 176 10.30 11.51 1.16
N ALA A 177 10.20 11.96 -0.10
CA ALA A 177 11.25 12.78 -0.72
C ALA A 177 11.53 14.08 0.07
N LEU A 178 10.48 14.75 0.57
CA LEU A 178 10.63 15.93 1.41
C LEU A 178 11.29 15.64 2.77
N LEU A 179 10.97 14.49 3.38
CA LEU A 179 11.60 14.07 4.64
C LEU A 179 13.09 13.76 4.43
N GLU A 180 13.45 13.11 3.34
CA GLU A 180 14.84 12.84 2.98
C GLU A 180 15.62 14.14 2.77
N GLN A 181 15.05 15.10 2.03
CA GLN A 181 15.64 16.43 1.84
C GLN A 181 15.84 17.16 3.17
N LEU A 182 14.82 17.15 4.04
CA LEU A 182 14.89 17.79 5.36
C LEU A 182 15.98 17.16 6.24
N GLN A 183 16.11 15.83 6.22
CA GLN A 183 17.17 15.13 6.93
C GLN A 183 18.56 15.47 6.39
N ALA A 184 18.72 15.59 5.08
CA ALA A 184 19.99 15.99 4.45
C ALA A 184 20.38 17.42 4.88
N THR A 185 19.46 18.38 4.79
CA THR A 185 19.72 19.76 5.22
C THR A 185 20.03 19.87 6.72
N GLN A 186 19.38 19.07 7.56
CA GLN A 186 19.69 19.03 8.99
C GLN A 186 21.10 18.47 9.27
N ALA A 187 21.55 17.48 8.50
CA ALA A 187 22.90 16.95 8.61
C ALA A 187 23.95 18.01 8.21
N GLU A 188 23.72 18.72 7.10
CA GLU A 188 24.59 19.82 6.65
C GLU A 188 24.67 20.95 7.70
N LEU A 189 23.52 21.34 8.27
CA LEU A 189 23.48 22.37 9.33
C LEU A 189 24.24 21.92 10.59
N ALA A 190 24.12 20.64 10.97
CA ALA A 190 24.83 20.10 12.13
C ALA A 190 26.34 20.07 11.91
N GLU A 191 26.79 19.78 10.68
CA GLU A 191 28.20 19.81 10.30
C GLU A 191 28.75 21.25 10.30
N ALA A 192 28.02 22.20 9.71
CA ALA A 192 28.39 23.61 9.72
C ALA A 192 28.54 24.17 11.14
N ARG A 193 27.56 23.91 12.04
CA ARG A 193 27.65 24.31 13.44
C ARG A 193 28.81 23.67 14.18
N ARG A 194 29.15 22.42 13.86
CA ARG A 194 30.32 21.74 14.44
C ARG A 194 31.61 22.43 14.01
N HIS A 195 31.71 22.82 12.73
CA HIS A 195 32.85 23.59 12.24
C HIS A 195 32.96 24.97 12.90
N GLU A 196 31.85 25.70 13.03
CA GLU A 196 31.82 26.98 13.75
C GLU A 196 32.26 26.82 15.20
N GLY A 197 31.74 25.80 15.91
CA GLY A 197 32.14 25.50 17.29
C GLY A 197 33.62 25.16 17.44
N ILE A 198 34.21 24.42 16.49
CA ILE A 198 35.65 24.13 16.48
C ILE A 198 36.47 25.42 16.29
N LEU A 199 36.03 26.33 15.42
CA LEU A 199 36.72 27.60 15.17
C LEU A 199 36.66 28.52 16.40
N GLU A 200 35.48 28.63 17.03
CA GLU A 200 35.28 29.42 18.25
C GLU A 200 36.17 28.90 19.39
N GLU A 201 36.18 27.57 19.58
CA GLU A 201 37.03 26.91 20.57
C GLU A 201 38.52 27.17 20.32
N ARG A 202 38.97 27.06 19.07
CA ARG A 202 40.35 27.34 18.69
C ARG A 202 40.74 28.79 19.01
N GLN A 203 39.85 29.74 18.77
CA GLN A 203 40.11 31.15 19.07
C GLN A 203 40.12 31.43 20.58
N ARG A 204 39.28 30.73 21.36
CA ARG A 204 39.33 30.79 22.84
C ARG A 204 40.67 30.24 23.36
N LEU A 205 41.06 29.05 22.91
CA LEU A 205 42.33 28.42 23.30
C LEU A 205 43.55 29.28 22.94
N ALA A 206 43.56 29.90 21.75
CA ALA A 206 44.63 30.81 21.35
C ALA A 206 44.77 32.00 22.32
N ARG A 207 43.65 32.52 22.83
CA ARG A 207 43.60 33.63 23.78
C ARG A 207 44.10 33.21 25.16
N GLU A 208 43.61 32.09 25.69
CA GLU A 208 44.07 31.52 26.97
C GLU A 208 45.58 31.21 26.95
N ILE A 209 46.08 30.60 25.86
CA ILE A 209 47.51 30.33 25.70
C ILE A 209 48.30 31.64 25.68
N HIS A 210 47.82 32.66 24.96
CA HIS A 210 48.50 33.96 24.90
C HIS A 210 48.57 34.63 26.28
N ASP A 211 47.47 34.64 27.02
CA ASP A 211 47.41 35.22 28.37
C ASP A 211 48.34 34.46 29.33
N THR A 212 48.34 33.12 29.28
CA THR A 212 49.19 32.29 30.14
C THR A 212 50.68 32.46 29.80
N LEU A 213 51.02 32.55 28.51
CA LEU A 213 52.40 32.82 28.08
C LEU A 213 52.87 34.22 28.50
N ALA A 214 52.04 35.25 28.30
CA ALA A 214 52.35 36.61 28.73
C ALA A 214 52.56 36.68 30.26
N GLN A 215 51.70 36.00 31.02
CA GLN A 215 51.84 35.90 32.48
C GLN A 215 53.12 35.15 32.87
N GLY A 216 53.41 34.02 32.24
CA GLY A 216 54.64 33.24 32.48
C GLY A 216 55.90 34.06 32.21
N PHE A 217 55.97 34.79 31.10
CA PHE A 217 57.09 35.68 30.80
C PHE A 217 57.24 36.80 31.82
N THR A 218 56.14 37.42 32.24
CA THR A 218 56.17 38.47 33.27
C THR A 218 56.73 37.95 34.60
N SER A 219 56.33 36.73 35.00
CA SER A 219 56.82 36.10 36.23
C SER A 219 58.31 35.79 36.19
N ILE A 220 58.82 35.32 35.03
CA ILE A 220 60.26 35.04 34.82
C ILE A 220 61.08 36.32 34.89
N VAL A 221 60.62 37.38 34.22
CA VAL A 221 61.31 38.69 34.25
C VAL A 221 61.38 39.24 35.68
N MET A 222 60.26 39.20 36.41
CA MET A 222 60.24 39.61 37.83
C MET A 222 61.20 38.80 38.72
N HIS A 223 61.36 37.49 38.47
CA HIS A 223 62.34 36.67 39.21
C HIS A 223 63.79 37.01 38.87
N LEU A 224 64.07 37.37 37.61
CA LEU A 224 65.41 37.78 37.18
C LEU A 224 65.80 39.18 37.70
N GLU A 225 64.84 40.08 37.92
CA GLU A 225 65.10 41.41 38.51
C GLU A 225 65.28 41.37 40.03
N ALA A 226 64.75 40.35 40.70
CA ALA A 226 64.83 40.20 42.16
C ALA A 226 66.06 39.43 42.65
N ALA A 227 66.85 38.83 41.74
CA ALA A 227 68.06 38.05 42.01
C ALA A 227 69.34 38.86 41.73
#